data_AF-A0A3M0XMQ8-F1
#
_entry.id   AF-A0A3M0XMQ8-F1
#
_cell.length_a   1.000
_cell.length_b   1.000
_cell.length_c   1.000
_cell.angle_alpha   90.00
_cell.angle_beta   90.00
_cell.angle_gamma   90.00
#
_symmetry.space_group_name_H-M   'P 1'
#
loop_
_entity.id
_entity.type
_entity.pdbx_description
1 polymer ?
#
loop_
_entity_poly.entity_id
_entity_poly.type
_entity_poly.pdbx_seq_one_letter_code
_entity_poly.pdbx_strand_id
1 'polypeptide(L)'
;MDLHVHSCASARAAHPLLAGLPESWSEPERLYDLARRRGMDAVALTDHDTIDGALELVERGFPDVIVGEEVTTRFADDGCVMHVLVWGISPE
;
A
#
# COMPACT_ATOMS: atom_id res chain seq x y z
N MET A 1 -9.53 -0.95 -12.58
CA MET A 1 -8.70 -0.37 -11.50
C MET A 1 -8.47 -1.45 -10.46
N ASP A 2 -7.27 -1.52 -9.89
CA ASP A 2 -6.96 -2.32 -8.71
C ASP A 2 -6.84 -1.37 -7.50
N LEU A 3 -7.47 -1.72 -6.38
CA LEU A 3 -7.59 -0.85 -5.20
C LEU A 3 -6.78 -1.34 -4.01
N HIS A 4 -6.15 -2.52 -4.09
CA HIS A 4 -5.40 -3.11 -2.99
C HIS A 4 -4.11 -3.72 -3.52
N VAL A 5 -3.03 -2.94 -3.47
CA VAL A 5 -1.72 -3.31 -4.03
C VAL A 5 -0.62 -2.88 -3.06
N HIS A 6 0.28 -3.82 -2.75
CA HIS A 6 1.44 -3.61 -1.91
C HIS A 6 2.72 -3.42 -2.73
N SER A 7 3.48 -2.38 -2.39
CA SER A 7 4.84 -2.13 -2.86
C SER A 7 5.87 -2.63 -1.86
N CYS A 8 7.16 -2.48 -2.20
CA CYS A 8 8.27 -2.78 -1.29
C CYS A 8 8.30 -1.90 -0.02
N ALA A 9 7.48 -0.84 0.06
CA ALA A 9 7.30 -0.07 1.28
C ALA A 9 6.54 -0.87 2.38
N SER A 10 5.80 -1.92 2.02
CA SER A 10 5.22 -2.89 2.96
C SER A 10 6.31 -3.77 3.58
N ALA A 11 7.05 -3.20 4.54
CA ALA A 11 8.28 -3.79 5.07
C ALA A 11 8.08 -4.90 6.11
N ARG A 12 6.88 -5.03 6.70
CA ARG A 12 6.62 -5.99 7.79
C ARG A 12 5.60 -7.05 7.38
N ALA A 13 6.07 -8.28 7.21
CA ALA A 13 5.16 -9.42 7.16
C ALA A 13 4.40 -9.57 8.50
N ALA A 14 3.09 -9.83 8.43
CA ALA A 14 2.21 -9.98 9.60
C ALA A 14 2.61 -11.12 10.55
N HIS A 15 3.38 -12.11 10.08
CA HIS A 15 3.81 -13.26 10.88
C HIS A 15 5.18 -13.02 11.56
N PRO A 16 5.32 -13.23 12.88
CA PRO A 16 6.57 -12.95 13.61
C PRO A 16 7.82 -13.66 13.07
N LEU A 17 7.67 -14.91 12.60
CA LEU A 17 8.79 -15.66 12.00
C LEU A 17 9.26 -15.09 10.66
N LEU A 18 8.46 -14.25 10.01
CA LEU A 18 8.72 -13.64 8.71
C LEU A 18 8.97 -12.13 8.83
N ALA A 19 9.05 -11.57 10.04
CA ALA A 19 9.13 -10.12 10.28
C ALA A 19 10.35 -9.41 9.66
N GLY A 20 11.34 -10.16 9.15
CA GLY A 20 12.48 -9.65 8.39
C GLY A 20 12.34 -9.77 6.86
N LEU A 21 11.21 -10.28 6.37
CA LEU A 21 10.89 -10.34 4.94
C LEU A 21 9.85 -9.27 4.61
N PRO A 22 10.08 -8.47 3.56
CA PRO A 22 9.06 -7.56 3.07
C PRO A 22 7.90 -8.38 2.48
N GLU A 23 6.70 -7.86 2.62
CA GLU A 23 5.48 -8.49 2.10
C GLU A 23 5.41 -8.43 0.57
N SER A 24 6.02 -7.40 -0.01
CA SER A 24 6.18 -7.24 -1.45
C SER A 24 7.61 -6.80 -1.79
N TRP A 25 8.09 -7.23 -2.95
CA TRP A 25 9.40 -6.84 -3.50
C TRP A 25 9.26 -5.90 -4.71
N SER A 26 8.04 -5.45 -4.98
CA SER A 26 7.74 -4.66 -6.17
C SER A 26 7.92 -3.18 -5.87
N GLU A 27 8.86 -2.54 -6.57
CA GLU A 27 9.01 -1.08 -6.53
C GLU A 27 7.70 -0.37 -6.93
N PRO A 28 7.32 0.74 -6.26
CA PRO A 28 6.12 1.52 -6.58
C PRO A 28 5.96 1.85 -8.08
N GLU A 29 7.04 2.29 -8.71
CA GLU A 29 7.05 2.65 -10.14
C GLU A 29 6.76 1.45 -11.05
N ARG A 30 7.25 0.25 -10.71
CA ARG A 30 6.97 -0.96 -11.50
C ARG A 30 5.49 -1.35 -11.43
N LEU A 31 4.87 -1.14 -10.28
CA LEU A 31 3.44 -1.38 -10.07
C LEU A 31 2.60 -0.37 -10.85
N TYR A 32 2.98 0.91 -10.80
CA TYR A 32 2.36 1.97 -11.60
C TYR A 32 2.40 1.63 -13.09
N ASP A 33 3.59 1.35 -13.62
CA ASP A 33 3.79 1.01 -15.03
C ASP A 33 2.96 -0.21 -15.45
N LEU A 34 2.89 -1.23 -14.58
CA LEU A 34 2.10 -2.43 -14.85
C LEU A 34 0.60 -2.12 -14.89
N ALA A 35 0.10 -1.31 -13.95
CA ALA A 35 -1.30 -0.90 -13.93
C ALA A 35 -1.66 -0.09 -15.19
N ARG A 36 -0.80 0.86 -15.60
CA ARG A 36 -0.98 1.63 -16.85
C ARG A 36 -0.95 0.75 -18.08
N ARG A 37 0.00 -0.20 -18.19
CA ARG A 37 0.05 -1.17 -19.30
C ARG A 37 -1.21 -2.05 -19.37
N ARG A 38 -1.87 -2.30 -18.24
CA ARG A 38 -3.13 -3.04 -18.17
C ARG A 38 -4.37 -2.18 -18.45
N GLY A 39 -4.19 -0.90 -18.80
CA GLY A 39 -5.28 0.02 -19.12
C GLY A 39 -6.05 0.53 -17.91
N MET A 40 -5.43 0.57 -16.72
CA MET A 40 -6.07 1.16 -15.53
C MET A 40 -5.90 2.68 -15.53
N ASP A 41 -7.00 3.40 -15.31
CA ASP A 41 -7.03 4.87 -15.33
C ASP A 41 -6.35 5.51 -14.11
N ALA A 42 -6.42 4.86 -12.94
CA ALA A 42 -5.79 5.29 -11.71
C ALA A 42 -5.07 4.13 -11.01
N VAL A 43 -4.07 4.46 -10.20
CA VAL A 43 -3.20 3.51 -9.48
C VAL A 43 -3.31 3.76 -7.98
N ALA A 44 -3.80 2.77 -7.23
CA ALA A 44 -3.77 2.80 -5.78
C ALA A 44 -2.60 1.97 -5.27
N LEU A 45 -1.84 2.52 -4.32
CA LEU A 45 -0.96 1.74 -3.45
C LEU A 45 -1.52 1.82 -2.04
N THR A 46 -1.58 0.68 -1.36
CA THR A 46 -2.14 0.50 -0.02
C THR A 46 -1.16 -0.31 0.80
N ASP A 47 0.01 0.26 1.02
CA ASP A 47 1.08 -0.40 1.76
C ASP A 47 0.67 -0.64 3.23
N HIS A 48 1.28 -1.66 3.83
CA HIS A 48 0.93 -2.12 5.18
C HIS A 48 1.46 -1.13 6.23
N ASP A 49 0.56 -0.51 6.98
CA ASP A 49 0.85 0.49 8.03
C ASP A 49 1.75 1.67 7.58
N THR A 50 1.73 2.02 6.29
CA THR A 50 2.44 3.18 5.72
C THR A 50 1.84 3.65 4.39
N ILE A 51 2.02 4.92 4.07
CA ILE A 51 1.70 5.52 2.75
C ILE A 51 2.95 5.83 1.91
N ASP A 52 4.15 5.47 2.37
CA ASP A 52 5.42 5.91 1.78
C ASP A 52 5.55 5.54 0.29
N GLY A 53 5.13 4.33 -0.10
CA GLY A 53 5.19 3.89 -1.50
C GLY A 53 4.28 4.72 -2.41
N ALA A 54 3.11 5.10 -1.93
CA ALA A 54 2.20 5.97 -2.67
C ALA A 54 2.73 7.42 -2.74
N LEU A 55 3.27 7.93 -1.63
CA LEU A 55 3.86 9.27 -1.58
C LEU A 55 5.08 9.39 -2.51
N GLU A 56 5.92 8.36 -2.60
CA GLU A 56 7.06 8.35 -3.53
C GLU A 56 6.60 8.64 -4.97
N LEU A 57 5.52 7.99 -5.42
CA LEU A 57 4.96 8.23 -6.76
C LEU A 57 4.43 9.67 -6.89
N VAL A 58 3.69 10.16 -5.90
CA VAL A 58 3.12 11.51 -5.91
C VAL A 58 4.23 12.57 -5.96
N GLU A 59 5.25 12.46 -5.10
CA GLU A 59 6.38 13.39 -5.03
C GLU A 59 7.23 13.40 -6.30
N ARG A 60 7.33 12.24 -6.97
CA ARG A 60 7.98 12.11 -8.27
C ARG A 60 7.12 12.60 -9.44
N GLY A 61 5.89 13.05 -9.18
CA GLY A 61 5.00 13.66 -10.17
C GLY A 61 4.20 12.68 -11.03
N PHE A 62 4.01 11.44 -10.57
CA PHE A 62 3.15 10.48 -11.26
C PHE A 62 1.67 10.92 -11.15
N PRO A 63 0.93 11.01 -12.26
CA PRO A 63 -0.48 11.38 -12.24
C PRO A 63 -1.38 10.21 -11.81
N ASP A 64 -2.62 10.53 -11.46
CA ASP A 64 -3.68 9.54 -11.20
C ASP A 64 -3.34 8.48 -10.12
N VAL A 65 -2.52 8.87 -9.13
CA VAL A 65 -2.18 8.06 -7.96
C VAL A 65 -3.21 8.29 -6.85
N ILE A 66 -3.76 7.21 -6.31
CA ILE A 66 -4.56 7.21 -5.08
C ILE A 66 -3.65 6.81 -3.93
N VAL A 67 -3.40 7.75 -3.01
CA VAL A 67 -2.69 7.50 -1.76
C VAL A 67 -3.61 6.71 -0.83
N GLY A 68 -3.19 5.51 -0.44
CA GLY A 68 -3.91 4.65 0.48
C GLY A 68 -2.98 3.83 1.37
N GLU A 69 -3.58 3.19 2.37
CA GLU A 69 -2.91 2.41 3.40
C GLU A 69 -3.77 1.20 3.76
N GLU A 70 -3.13 0.05 3.99
CA GLU A 70 -3.75 -1.07 4.70
C GLU A 70 -3.39 -0.97 6.19
N VAL A 71 -4.32 -0.43 6.99
CA VAL A 71 -4.11 -0.16 8.41
C VAL A 71 -4.36 -1.40 9.25
N THR A 72 -3.38 -1.80 10.06
CA THR A 72 -3.53 -2.83 11.08
C THR A 72 -4.27 -2.29 12.29
N THR A 73 -5.41 -2.89 12.59
CA THR A 73 -6.22 -2.56 13.76
C THR A 73 -6.60 -3.82 14.55
N ARG A 74 -7.29 -3.65 15.68
CA ARG A 74 -7.73 -4.72 16.56
C ARG A 74 -9.14 -4.48 17.04
N PHE A 75 -9.96 -5.52 17.09
CA PHE A 75 -11.23 -5.46 17.80
C PHE A 75 -11.02 -5.20 19.29
N ALA A 76 -11.85 -4.33 19.88
CA ALA A 76 -11.74 -3.96 21.28
C ALA A 76 -12.04 -5.13 22.24
N ASP A 77 -12.93 -6.04 21.83
CA ASP A 77 -13.45 -7.08 22.72
C ASP A 77 -12.48 -8.26 22.91
N ASP A 78 -11.79 -8.68 21.84
CA ASP A 78 -10.95 -9.88 21.83
C ASP A 78 -9.53 -9.67 21.28
N GLY A 79 -9.20 -8.45 20.83
CA GLY A 79 -7.88 -8.12 20.29
C GLY A 79 -7.56 -8.77 18.94
N CYS A 80 -8.57 -9.38 18.28
CA CYS A 80 -8.42 -9.99 16.97
C CYS A 80 -7.93 -8.95 15.95
N VAL A 81 -6.87 -9.29 15.22
CA VAL A 81 -6.22 -8.40 14.25
C VAL A 81 -7.08 -8.31 12.99
N MET A 82 -7.28 -7.09 12.53
CA MET A 82 -7.91 -6.78 11.26
C MET A 82 -7.03 -5.84 10.46
N HIS A 83 -7.18 -5.92 9.15
CA HIS A 83 -6.65 -4.93 8.24
C HIS A 83 -7.81 -4.14 7.64
N VAL A 84 -7.65 -2.81 7.55
CA VAL A 84 -8.64 -1.89 7.01
C VAL A 84 -7.99 -1.03 5.94
N LEU A 85 -8.55 -1.07 4.73
CA LEU A 85 -8.09 -0.22 3.64
C LEU A 85 -8.65 1.20 3.80
N VAL A 86 -7.77 2.18 3.67
CA VAL A 86 -8.09 3.61 3.68
C VAL A 86 -7.50 4.23 2.42
N TRP A 87 -8.24 5.13 1.76
CA TRP A 87 -7.82 5.78 0.51
C TRP A 87 -8.10 7.28 0.55
N GLY A 88 -7.37 8.02 -0.29
CA GLY A 88 -7.54 9.47 -0.45
C GLY A 88 -7.03 10.25 0.76
N ILE A 89 -5.99 9.74 1.42
CA ILE A 89 -5.39 10.33 2.62
C ILE A 89 -4.11 11.09 2.29
N SER A 90 -3.70 11.99 3.18
CA SER A 90 -2.49 12.79 3.09
C SER A 90 -1.74 12.77 4.44
N PRO A 91 -0.46 13.18 4.49
CA PRO A 91 0.34 13.22 5.73
C PRO A 91 -0.10 14.26 6.79
N GLU A 92 -1.31 14.83 6.69
CA GLU A 92 -1.83 15.92 7.52
C GLU A 92 -3.10 15.54 8.27
#